data_AF-A0A973GE59-F1
#
_entry.id   AF-A0A973GE59-F1
#
_cell.length_a   1.000
_cell.length_b   1.000
_cell.length_c   1.000
_cell.angle_alpha   90.00
_cell.angle_beta   90.00
_cell.angle_gamma   90.00
#
_symmetry.space_group_name_H-M   'P 1'
#
loop_
_entity.id
_entity.type
_entity.pdbx_description
1 polymer ?
#
loop_
_entity_poly.entity_id
_entity_poly.type
_entity_poly.pdbx_seq_one_letter_code
_entity_poly.pdbx_strand_id
1 'polypeptide(L)' 'MNEPEPQQPVDPDDPRTQIEVGVLLTNGRLAGRRFASRAEAETWAQDGEQVVEYNLVCECAV' A
#
# COMPACT_ATOMS: atom_id res chain seq x y z
N MET A 1 -20.15 -20.68 17.76
CA MET A 1 -18.86 -20.08 18.14
C MET A 1 -17.93 -20.33 16.99
N ASN A 2 -17.47 -19.30 16.28
CA ASN A 2 -16.45 -19.49 15.26
C ASN A 2 -15.11 -19.60 16.01
N GLU A 3 -14.49 -20.77 15.95
CA GLU A 3 -13.09 -20.95 16.34
C GLU A 3 -12.24 -19.97 15.49
N PRO A 4 -11.27 -19.25 16.08
CA PRO A 4 -10.33 -18.46 15.30
C PRO A 4 -9.48 -19.42 14.48
N GLU A 5 -9.54 -19.29 13.15
CA GLU A 5 -8.70 -20.08 12.24
C GLU A 5 -7.22 -19.87 12.60
N PRO A 6 -6.39 -20.94 12.55
CA PRO A 6 -4.96 -20.80 12.80
C PRO A 6 -4.39 -19.81 11.79
N GLN A 7 -3.77 -18.74 12.29
CA GLN A 7 -3.11 -17.73 11.47
C GLN A 7 -1.99 -18.44 10.69
N GLN A 8 -2.21 -18.71 9.40
CA GLN A 8 -1.19 -19.32 8.55
C GLN A 8 0.03 -18.40 8.52
N PRO A 9 1.26 -18.96 8.55
CA PRO A 9 2.47 -18.16 8.39
C PRO A 9 2.38 -17.38 7.08
N VAL A 10 2.56 -16.06 7.16
CA VAL A 10 2.60 -15.19 5.98
C VAL A 10 3.84 -15.55 5.17
N ASP A 11 3.63 -15.99 3.93
CA ASP A 11 4.71 -16.18 2.97
C ASP A 11 5.22 -14.79 2.56
N PRO A 12 6.48 -14.42 2.86
CA PRO A 12 7.01 -13.10 2.52
C PRO A 12 7.11 -12.85 1.01
N ASP A 13 7.09 -13.90 0.20
CA ASP A 13 7.05 -13.82 -1.25
C ASP A 13 5.59 -13.78 -1.77
N ASP A 14 4.58 -13.87 -0.90
CA ASP A 14 3.18 -13.78 -1.29
C ASP A 14 2.89 -12.36 -1.81
N PRO A 15 2.58 -12.23 -3.11
CA PRO A 15 2.31 -10.94 -3.71
C PRO A 15 1.18 -10.19 -2.97
N ARG A 16 0.19 -10.90 -2.41
CA ARG A 16 -0.91 -10.30 -1.63
C ARG A 16 -0.45 -9.58 -0.36
N THR A 17 0.78 -9.83 0.09
CA THR A 17 1.39 -9.21 1.28
C THR A 17 2.37 -8.08 0.93
N GLN A 18 2.68 -7.87 -0.35
CA GLN A 18 3.57 -6.81 -0.83
C GLN A 18 2.84 -5.46 -0.89
N ILE A 19 2.82 -4.76 0.24
CA ILE A 19 2.17 -3.45 0.40
C ILE A 19 3.21 -2.33 0.23
N GLU A 20 2.95 -1.41 -0.70
CA GLU A 20 3.70 -0.15 -0.84
C GLU A 20 2.92 1.02 -0.23
N VAL A 21 3.67 2.05 0.17
CA VAL A 21 3.12 3.34 0.61
C VAL A 21 3.26 4.35 -0.54
N GLY A 22 2.19 5.10 -0.80
CA GLY A 22 2.20 6.20 -1.76
C GLY A 22 1.34 7.37 -1.33
N VAL A 23 1.33 8.42 -2.15
CA VAL A 23 0.47 9.59 -1.96
C VAL A 23 -0.48 9.70 -3.14
N LEU A 24 -1.78 9.65 -2.87
CA LEU A 24 -2.85 9.94 -3.80
C LEU A 24 -3.03 11.45 -3.91
N LEU A 25 -2.67 11.97 -5.08
CA LEU A 25 -2.77 13.38 -5.41
C LEU A 25 -4.24 13.78 -5.59
N THR A 26 -4.54 15.07 -5.48
CA THR A 26 -5.89 15.63 -5.68
C THR A 26 -6.51 15.33 -7.05
N ASN A 27 -5.68 15.04 -8.06
CA ASN A 27 -6.12 14.64 -9.39
C ASN A 27 -6.45 13.13 -9.52
N GLY A 28 -6.41 12.39 -8.43
CA GLY A 28 -6.68 10.95 -8.38
C GLY A 28 -5.55 10.05 -8.87
N ARG A 29 -4.35 10.59 -9.12
CA ARG A 29 -3.16 9.81 -9.48
C ARG A 29 -2.26 9.58 -8.27
N LEU A 30 -1.50 8.49 -8.29
CA LEU A 30 -0.40 8.30 -7.35
C LEU A 30 0.78 9.19 -7.73
N ALA A 31 1.47 9.70 -6.71
CA ALA A 31 2.75 10.39 -6.87
C ALA A 31 3.77 9.48 -7.57
N GLY A 32 4.50 10.00 -8.55
CA GLY A 32 5.48 9.24 -9.36
C GLY A 32 6.79 8.90 -8.64
N ARG A 33 6.79 8.80 -7.32
CA ARG A 33 7.95 8.44 -6.49
C ARG A 33 7.57 7.39 -5.46
N ARG A 34 8.55 6.59 -5.05
CA ARG A 34 8.42 5.65 -3.93
C ARG A 34 8.79 6.33 -2.62
N PHE A 35 8.23 5.81 -1.53
CA PHE A 35 8.53 6.20 -0.16
C PHE A 35 9.02 4.98 0.61
N ALA A 36 10.00 5.18 1.50
CA ALA A 36 10.51 4.13 2.36
C ALA A 36 9.61 3.86 3.57
N SER A 37 8.73 4.80 3.93
CA SER A 37 7.81 4.66 5.06
C SER A 37 6.58 5.55 4.94
N ARG A 38 5.52 5.22 5.69
CA ARG A 38 4.33 6.08 5.85
C ARG A 38 4.68 7.47 6.36
N ALA A 39 5.57 7.57 7.35
CA ALA A 39 5.99 8.87 7.90
C ALA A 39 6.69 9.76 6.85
N GLU A 40 7.49 9.17 5.94
CA GLU A 40 8.09 9.92 4.83
C GLU A 40 7.01 10.44 3.87
N ALA A 41 6.04 9.60 3.52
CA ALA A 41 4.93 9.97 2.65
C ALA A 41 4.05 11.07 3.29
N GLU A 42 3.75 10.97 4.59
CA GLU A 42 3.01 11.99 5.36
C GLU A 42 3.74 13.33 5.40
N THR A 43 5.07 13.31 5.56
CA THR A 43 5.88 14.54 5.55
C THR A 43 5.92 15.20 4.18
N TRP A 44 5.83 14.41 3.11
CA TRP A 44 5.87 14.91 1.73
C TRP A 44 4.51 15.38 1.21
N ALA A 45 3.42 14.73 1.63
CA ALA A 45 2.07 15.00 1.19
C ALA A 45 1.65 16.46 1.44
N GLN A 46 0.89 17.01 0.49
CA GLN A 46 0.33 18.36 0.57
C GLN A 46 -1.12 18.34 1.08
N ASP A 47 -1.65 19.52 1.39
CA ASP A 47 -3.05 19.66 1.82
C ASP A 47 -4.02 19.14 0.74
N GLY A 48 -4.95 18.28 1.15
CA GLY A 48 -5.91 17.62 0.26
C GLY A 48 -5.40 16.35 -0.42
N GLU A 49 -4.14 15.97 -0.24
CA GLU A 49 -3.59 14.69 -0.68
C GLU A 49 -3.77 13.61 0.41
N GLN A 50 -3.74 12.34 0.01
CA GLN A 50 -3.94 11.22 0.93
C GLN A 50 -2.78 10.25 0.88
N VAL A 51 -2.22 9.91 2.05
CA VAL A 51 -1.27 8.81 2.16
C VAL A 51 -2.04 7.50 2.13
N VAL A 52 -1.69 6.63 1.18
CA VAL A 52 -2.38 5.36 0.95
C VAL A 52 -1.39 4.21 0.99
N GLU A 53 -1.90 3.06 1.42
CA GLU A 53 -1.22 1.77 1.29
C GLU A 53 -1.92 0.99 0.18
N TYR A 54 -1.14 0.47 -0.76
CA TYR A 54 -1.67 -0.28 -1.89
C TYR A 54 -0.79 -1.47 -2.20
N ASN A 55 -1.44 -2.54 -2.66
CA ASN A 55 -0.72 -3.71 -3.13
C ASN A 55 -0.30 -3.50 -4.60
N LEU A 56 0.94 -3.83 -4.94
CA LEU A 56 1.47 -3.75 -6.31
C LEU A 56 0.81 -4.73 -7.29
N VAL A 57 0.05 -5.71 -6.80
CA VAL A 57 -0.42 -6.88 -7.56
C VAL A 57 -1.71 -6.60 -8.34
N CYS A 58 -2.05 -5.33 -8.53
CA CYS A 58 -3.19 -4.94 -9.37
C CYS A 58 -2.89 -4.91 -10.88
N GLU A 59 -1.69 -5.29 -11.33
CA GLU A 59 -1.45 -5.56 -12.75
C GLU A 59 -1.53 -7.07 -13.02
N CYS A 60 -2.73 -7.54 -13.38
CA CYS A 60 -2.81 -8.72 -14.24
C CYS A 60 -1.99 -8.41 -15.50
N ALA A 61 -0.90 -9.15 -15.73
CA ALA A 61 -0.17 -9.07 -16.99
C ALA A 61 -1.17 -9.28 -18.14
N VAL A 62 -1.36 -8.25 -18.97
CA VAL A 62 -2.09 -8.32 -20.24
C VAL A 62 -1.16 -8.71 -21.37
#